data_AF-A0A381ZGJ7-F1
#
_entry.id   AF-A0A381ZGJ7-F1
#
_cell.length_a   1.000
_cell.length_b   1.000
_cell.length_c   1.000
_cell.angle_alpha   90.00
_cell.angle_beta   90.00
_cell.angle_gamma   90.00
#
_symmetry.space_group_name_H-M   'P 1'
#
loop_
_entity.id
_entity.type
_entity.pdbx_description
1 polymer ?
#
loop_
_entity_poly.entity_id
_entity_poly.type
_entity_poly.pdbx_seq_one_letter_code
_entity_poly.pdbx_strand_id
1 'polypeptide(L)' 'GLKEGASTRILIYAGKLISQGISPKRACHVSVVWGITDDAEVQRSVEEIVTAIFAN' A
#
# COMPACT_ATOMS: atom_id res chain seq x y z
N GLY A 1 -10.36 8.39 -9.88
CA GLY A 1 -10.19 7.05 -10.48
C GLY A 1 -8.72 6.77 -10.70
N LEU A 2 -8.23 5.58 -10.37
CA LEU A 2 -6.79 5.25 -10.39
C LEU A 2 -6.26 5.25 -11.84
N LYS A 3 -5.31 6.14 -12.14
CA LYS A 3 -4.72 6.25 -13.49
C LYS A 3 -3.72 5.14 -13.78
N GLU A 4 -2.93 4.74 -12.77
CA GLU A 4 -1.96 3.66 -12.85
C GLU A 4 -1.90 2.91 -11.51
N GLY A 5 -1.78 1.58 -11.58
CA GLY A 5 -1.65 0.72 -10.40
C GLY A 5 -0.27 0.75 -9.77
N ALA A 6 -0.12 0.06 -8.63
CA ALA A 6 1.18 -0.12 -7.99
C ALA A 6 2.15 -0.86 -8.93
N SER A 7 3.28 -0.22 -9.25
CA SER A 7 4.34 -0.88 -10.00
C SER A 7 4.96 -2.03 -9.20
N THR A 8 5.59 -2.99 -9.88
CA THR A 8 6.34 -4.08 -9.22
C THR A 8 7.41 -3.54 -8.27
N ARG A 9 8.01 -2.38 -8.57
CA ARG A 9 8.99 -1.71 -7.69
C ARG A 9 8.36 -1.33 -6.34
N ILE A 10 7.14 -0.79 -6.36
CA ILE A 10 6.39 -0.45 -5.14
C ILE A 10 6.11 -1.71 -4.32
N LEU A 11 5.71 -2.80 -4.95
CA LEU A 11 5.45 -4.07 -4.26
C LEU A 11 6.73 -4.64 -3.62
N ILE A 12 7.88 -4.52 -4.29
CA ILE A 12 9.19 -4.90 -3.73
C ILE A 12 9.52 -4.05 -2.49
N TYR A 13 9.21 -2.75 -2.50
CA TYR A 13 9.43 -1.89 -1.32
C TYR A 13 8.53 -2.31 -0.15
N ALA A 14 7.26 -2.60 -0.39
CA ALA A 14 6.37 -3.16 0.63
C ALA A 14 6.96 -4.44 1.25
N GLY A 15 7.39 -5.38 0.41
CA GLY A 15 8.00 -6.64 0.85
C GLY A 15 9.30 -6.45 1.64
N LYS A 16 10.16 -5.50 1.24
CA LYS A 16 11.39 -5.17 1.97
C LYS A 16 11.10 -4.62 3.37
N LEU A 17 10.13 -3.71 3.49
CA LEU A 17 9.72 -3.16 4.79
C LEU A 17 9.16 -4.25 5.70
N ILE A 18 8.34 -5.16 5.16
CA ILE A 18 7.82 -6.32 5.90
C ILE A 18 8.97 -7.22 6.37
N SER A 19 9.94 -7.51 5.48
CA SER A 19 11.12 -8.29 5.83
C SER A 19 12.01 -7.64 6.91
N GLN A 20 11.89 -6.33 7.11
CA GLN A 20 12.58 -5.57 8.17
C GLN A 20 11.76 -5.48 9.47
N GLY A 21 10.61 -6.16 9.55
CA GLY A 21 9.77 -6.22 10.75
C GLY A 21 8.71 -5.12 10.85
N ILE A 22 8.52 -4.31 9.80
CA ILE A 22 7.41 -3.36 9.76
C ILE A 22 6.12 -4.14 9.50
N SER A 23 5.05 -3.81 10.22
CA SER A 23 3.77 -4.51 10.06
C SER A 23 3.28 -4.42 8.59
N PRO A 24 2.67 -5.49 8.05
CA PRO A 24 2.21 -5.49 6.66
C PRO A 24 1.29 -4.31 6.32
N LYS A 25 0.33 -3.97 7.18
CA LYS A 25 -0.52 -2.78 7.03
C LYS A 25 0.31 -1.50 6.89
N ARG A 26 1.28 -1.28 7.79
CA ARG A 26 2.10 -0.06 7.77
C ARG A 26 2.99 -0.01 6.55
N ALA A 27 3.61 -1.13 6.17
CA ALA A 27 4.44 -1.23 4.99
C ALA A 27 3.64 -0.91 3.72
N CYS A 28 2.43 -1.45 3.57
CA CYS A 28 1.54 -1.16 2.45
C CYS A 28 1.04 0.28 2.44
N HIS A 29 0.78 0.92 3.59
CA HIS A 29 0.42 2.34 3.61
C HIS A 29 1.52 3.22 3.01
N VAL A 30 2.76 3.06 3.50
CA VAL A 30 3.86 3.94 3.07
C VAL A 30 4.33 3.68 1.64
N SER A 31 4.18 2.46 1.14
CA SER A 31 4.68 2.08 -0.19
C SER A 31 3.58 2.07 -1.25
N VAL A 32 2.41 1.52 -0.94
CA VAL A 32 1.30 1.33 -1.90
C VAL A 32 0.31 2.48 -1.81
N VAL A 33 -0.33 2.70 -0.66
CA VAL A 33 -1.42 3.69 -0.53
C VAL A 33 -0.92 5.09 -0.87
N TRP A 34 0.19 5.52 -0.25
CA TRP A 34 0.75 6.84 -0.46
C TRP A 34 1.69 6.94 -1.67
N GLY A 35 2.14 5.79 -2.21
CA GLY A 35 3.09 5.76 -3.31
C GLY A 35 2.46 5.84 -4.71
N ILE A 36 1.14 5.67 -4.83
CA ILE A 36 0.46 5.57 -6.14
C ILE A 36 -0.29 6.85 -6.54
N THR A 37 -0.72 7.70 -5.60
CA THR A 37 -1.49 8.92 -5.87
C THR A 37 -1.59 9.81 -4.64
N ASP A 38 -1.78 11.12 -4.83
CA ASP A 38 -2.13 12.09 -3.79
C ASP A 38 -3.66 12.28 -3.61
N ASP A 39 -4.46 11.62 -4.45
CA ASP A 39 -5.93 11.65 -4.36
C ASP A 39 -6.42 10.89 -3.11
N ALA A 40 -6.96 11.64 -2.15
CA ALA A 40 -7.41 11.11 -0.86
C ALA A 40 -8.56 10.09 -0.95
N GLU A 41 -9.43 10.20 -1.96
CA GLU A 41 -10.53 9.25 -2.15
C GLU A 41 -9.97 7.91 -2.65
N VAL A 42 -9.07 7.95 -3.64
CA VAL A 42 -8.41 6.75 -4.15
C VAL A 42 -7.55 6.10 -3.06
N GLN A 43 -6.83 6.89 -2.26
CA GLN A 43 -6.06 6.37 -1.12
C GLN A 43 -6.96 5.61 -0.14
N ARG A 44 -8.13 6.17 0.21
CA ARG A 44 -9.08 5.52 1.12
C ARG A 44 -9.59 4.19 0.57
N SER A 45 -9.95 4.13 -0.71
CA SER A 45 -10.38 2.88 -1.34
C SER A 45 -9.28 1.81 -1.33
N VAL A 46 -8.02 2.19 -1.51
CA VAL A 46 -6.89 1.25 -1.45
C VAL A 46 -6.57 0.83 -0.01
N GLU A 47 -6.68 1.76 0.94
CA GLU A 47 -6.53 1.48 2.37
C GLU A 47 -7.56 0.45 2.89
N GLU A 48 -8.80 0.50 2.40
CA GLU A 48 -9.82 -0.51 2.71
C GLU A 48 -9.38 -1.91 2.23
N ILE A 49 -8.77 -2.01 1.05
CA ILE A 49 -8.23 -3.27 0.52
C ILE A 49 -7.07 -3.77 1.38
N VAL A 50 -6.11 -2.90 1.73
CA VAL A 50 -4.99 -3.26 2.62
C VAL A 50 -5.52 -3.76 3.96
N THR A 51 -6.52 -3.09 4.52
CA THR A 51 -7.15 -3.46 5.79
C THR A 51 -7.84 -4.81 5.71
N ALA A 52 -8.54 -5.10 4.61
CA ALA A 52 -9.20 -6.38 4.39
C ALA A 52 -8.20 -7.55 4.24
N ILE A 53 -7.08 -7.35 3.54
CA ILE A 53 -6.06 -8.38 3.34
C ILE A 53 -5.29 -8.69 4.63
N PHE A 54 -4.98 -7.66 5.42
CA PHE A 54 -4.18 -7.77 6.65
C PHE A 54 -5.02 -7.56 7.92
N ALA A 55 -6.23 -8.12 7.94
CA ALA A 55 -7.22 -7.89 8.99
C ALA A 55 -6.79 -8.34 10.42
N ASN A 56 -5.70 -9.10 10.54
CA ASN A 56 -5.15 -9.60 11.80
C ASN A 56 -3.79 -8.97 12.13
#